data_AF-D9W7V5-F1
#
_entry.id   AF-D9W7V5-F1
#
_cell.length_a   1.000
_cell.length_b   1.000
_cell.length_c   1.000
_cell.angle_alpha   90.00
_cell.angle_beta   90.00
_cell.angle_gamma   90.00
#
_symmetry.space_group_name_H-M   'P 1'
#
loop_
_entity.id
_entity.type
_entity.pdbx_description
1 polymer ?
#
loop_
_entity_poly.entity_id
_entity_poly.type
_entity_poly.pdbx_seq_one_letter_code
_entity_poly.pdbx_strand_id
1 'polypeptide(L)' 'MEGCLRAVRGGVRGAHVLDGRVPHAVLRGALGETGHGTTVVPDRSPVTPHR' A
#
# COMPACT_ATOMS: atom_id res chain seq x y z
N MET A 1 -10.22 3.99 2.04
CA MET A 1 -9.21 2.91 2.13
C MET A 1 -9.56 1.70 1.27
N GLU A 2 -10.85 1.38 1.05
CA GLU A 2 -11.29 0.23 0.22
C GLU A 2 -10.66 0.14 -1.17
N GLY A 3 -10.36 1.27 -1.82
CA GLY A 3 -9.72 1.29 -3.14
C GLY A 3 -8.37 0.56 -3.16
N CYS A 4 -7.52 0.77 -2.14
CA CYS A 4 -6.23 0.08 -2.02
C CYS A 4 -6.43 -1.43 -1.83
N LEU A 5 -7.43 -1.83 -1.04
CA LEU A 5 -7.76 -3.24 -0.84
C LEU A 5 -8.29 -3.88 -2.12
N ARG A 6 -9.20 -3.22 -2.84
CA ARG A 6 -9.72 -3.70 -4.13
C ARG A 6 -8.60 -3.82 -5.17
N ALA A 7 -7.68 -2.85 -5.22
CA ALA A 7 -6.55 -2.89 -6.12
C ALA A 7 -5.63 -4.09 -5.81
N VAL A 8 -5.19 -4.23 -4.55
CA VAL A 8 -4.32 -5.34 -4.14
C VAL A 8 -4.97 -6.71 -4.35
N ARG A 9 -6.26 -6.86 -3.99
CA ARG A 9 -7.03 -8.08 -4.27
C ARG A 9 -7.26 -8.32 -5.76
N GLY A 10 -7.27 -7.26 -6.57
CA GLY A 10 -7.38 -7.30 -8.03
C GLY A 10 -6.05 -7.57 -8.75
N GLY A 11 -4.94 -7.75 -8.03
CA GLY A 11 -3.69 -8.24 -8.58
C GLY A 11 -2.57 -7.21 -8.75
N VAL A 12 -2.73 -5.95 -8.31
CA VAL A 12 -1.55 -5.06 -8.21
C VAL A 12 -0.66 -5.49 -7.04
N ARG A 13 0.66 -5.41 -7.26
CA ARG A 13 1.69 -5.90 -6.32
C ARG A 13 1.67 -5.23 -4.94
N GLY A 14 1.13 -4.02 -4.85
CA GLY A 14 1.00 -3.24 -3.63
C GLY A 14 0.36 -1.89 -3.93
N ALA A 15 -0.17 -1.24 -2.90
CA ALA A 15 -0.73 0.10 -2.98
C ALA A 15 -0.16 0.99 -1.87
N HIS A 16 0.26 2.20 -2.22
CA HIS A 16 0.85 3.16 -1.29
C HIS A 16 -0.12 4.31 -1.02
N VAL A 17 -0.34 4.63 0.26
CA VAL A 17 -1.12 5.79 0.72
C VAL A 17 -0.14 6.84 1.24
N LEU A 18 -0.14 8.01 0.61
CA LEU A 18 0.80 9.10 0.88
C LEU A 18 0.06 10.32 1.46
N ASP A 19 0.75 11.10 2.30
CA ASP A 19 0.26 12.42 2.72
C ASP A 19 0.55 13.46 1.63
N GLY A 20 -0.48 13.91 0.92
CA GLY A 20 -0.36 14.88 -0.16
C GLY A 20 0.06 16.29 0.26
N ARG A 21 0.07 16.60 1.56
CA ARG A 21 0.58 17.89 2.08
C ARG A 21 2.09 17.95 2.09
N VAL A 22 2.77 16.80 2.04
CA VAL A 22 4.23 16.72 2.00
C VAL A 22 4.71 17.12 0.60
N PRO A 23 5.62 18.12 0.49
CA PRO A 23 6.21 18.47 -0.80
C PRO A 23 6.88 17.26 -1.45
N HIS A 24 6.59 17.06 -2.73
CA HIS A 24 7.10 15.94 -3.52
C HIS A 24 6.73 14.55 -2.97
N ALA A 25 5.58 14.42 -2.29
CA ALA A 25 5.11 13.16 -1.69
C ALA A 25 5.21 11.96 -2.64
N VAL A 26 4.84 12.12 -3.92
CA VAL A 26 4.91 11.05 -4.93
C VAL A 26 6.35 10.61 -5.21
N LEU A 27 7.25 11.55 -5.48
CA LEU A 27 8.66 11.24 -5.76
C LEU A 27 9.32 10.59 -4.54
N ARG A 28 9.05 11.13 -3.34
CA ARG A 28 9.58 10.58 -2.09
C ARG A 28 9.03 9.19 -1.76
N GLY A 29 7.76 8.93 -2.06
CA GLY A 29 7.14 7.63 -1.84
C GLY A 29 7.54 6.56 -2.86
N ALA A 30 7.80 6.96 -4.11
CA ALA A 30 8.14 6.03 -5.18
C ALA A 30 9.65 5.76 -5.31
N LEU A 31 10.49 6.74 -4.96
CA LEU A 31 11.95 6.69 -5.16
C LEU A 31 12.74 6.74 -3.86
N GLY A 32 12.08 6.93 -2.71
CA GLY A 32 12.74 6.98 -1.41
C GLY A 32 12.98 5.59 -0.82
N GLU A 33 14.14 5.42 -0.19
CA GLU A 33 14.54 4.20 0.54
C GLU A 33 13.64 3.92 1.76
N THR A 34 13.14 4.98 2.41
CA THR A 34 12.15 4.86 3.49
C THR A 34 10.76 5.07 2.92
N GLY A 35 9.92 4.03 2.94
CA GLY A 35 8.53 4.13 2.50
C GLY A 35 7.74 5.06 3.44
N HIS A 36 7.52 6.30 3.02
CA HIS A 36 6.72 7.25 3.80
C HIS A 36 5.23 6.93 3.60
N GLY A 37 4.44 6.95 4.67
CA GLY A 37 3.02 6.66 4.63
C GLY A 37 2.70 5.19 4.91
N THR A 38 1.68 4.65 4.26
CA THR A 38 1.21 3.28 4.49
C THR A 38 1.26 2.46 3.21
N THR A 39 1.90 1.28 3.29
CA THR A 39 1.94 0.32 2.19
C THR A 39 0.99 -0.84 2.48
N VAL A 40 0.03 -1.04 1.59
CA VAL A 40 -0.87 -2.20 1.59
C VAL A 40 -0.27 -3.24 0.64
N VAL A 41 -0.03 -4.44 1.14
CA VAL A 41 0.51 -5.58 0.38
C VAL A 41 -0.45 -6.76 0.42
N PRO A 42 -0.40 -7.68 -0.55
CA PRO A 42 -1.13 -8.95 -0.46
C PRO A 42 -0.70 -9.74 0.78
N ASP A 43 -1.64 -10.44 1.40
CA ASP A 43 -1.32 -11.40 2.46
C ASP A 43 -0.44 -12.52 1.91
N ARG A 44 0.64 -12.85 2.64
CA ARG A 44 1.62 -13.89 2.23
C ARG A 44 1.20 -15.31 2.60
N SER A 45 0.14 -15.49 3.39
CA SER A 45 -0.33 -16.79 3.88
C SER A 45 -1.81 -16.96 3.53
N PRO A 46 -2.27 -18.18 3.18
CA PRO A 46 -3.71 -18.45 3.15
C PRO A 46 -4.28 -18.15 4.54
N VAL A 47 -5.25 -17.23 4.61
CA VAL A 47 -5.91 -16.90 5.86
C VAL A 47 -6.55 -18.18 6.41
N THR A 48 -6.12 -18.62 7.58
CA THR A 48 -6.85 -19.68 8.29
C THR A 48 -8.00 -18.98 8.99
N PRO A 49 -9.27 -19.26 8.66
CA PRO A 49 -10.38 -18.59 9.33
C PRO A 49 -10.34 -18.96 10.81
N HIS A 50 -10.10 -17.96 11.66
CA HIS A 50 -10.31 -18.09 13.10
C HIS A 50 -11.83 -18.14 13.32
N ARG A 51 -12.36 -19.35 13.54
CA ARG A 51 -13.72 -19.53 14.04
C ARG A 51 -13.83 -19.01 15.46
#